data_AF-A0A0C3GIY5-F1
#
_entry.id   AF-A0A0C3GIY5-F1
#
_cell.length_a   1.000
_cell.length_b   1.000
_cell.length_c   1.000
_cell.angle_alpha   90.00
_cell.angle_beta   90.00
_cell.angle_gamma   90.00
#
_symmetry.space_group_name_H-M   'P 1'
#
loop_
_entity.id
_entity.type
_entity.pdbx_description
1 polymer ?
#
loop_
_entity_poly.entity_id
_entity_poly.type
_entity_poly.pdbx_seq_one_letter_code
_entity_poly.pdbx_strand_id
1 'polypeptide(L)'
;MSSLKRPRPDENTPLVRPETPIKFMDGLKHRRTSNKVTDEEIRVLREKRANDDAQKAEEQRREILTKTKATAEAQSAQEEVLFARVLSCMTDCGFGSLHGYLHRLMTTKAQHVSSQVSKLLINEGNGLLNDMRNKQPGVVNGWAAAATGEILVDEGLKLASYLRPQQGRPLTDAMSEFSLERILTDAELLAPTLCSLLRDFSTNGPAAERRDNDLILVTVICMLARSRNGHSTEFQTTTCIYLLACGASRSQFDVLNHAGFTLSYTSAIEKIKQLGAERLHKIIGLAHSRAFMIIWDNLNIAFRVGEQRKASKDHFDNGTTATLIPLYERPLWLSTSVRHCVLACRTRFWACKNASIVLVGALLSAWSW
;
A
#
# COMPACT_ATOMS: atom_id res chain seq x y z
N MET A 1 23.28 -28.86 -25.96
CA MET A 1 24.22 -29.65 -26.78
C MET A 1 25.65 -29.29 -26.40
N SER A 2 26.41 -30.31 -26.01
CA SER A 2 27.88 -30.46 -25.88
C SER A 2 28.77 -29.28 -25.43
N SER A 3 29.29 -29.39 -24.21
CA SER A 3 30.49 -28.70 -23.73
C SER A 3 31.74 -29.21 -24.47
N LEU A 4 32.46 -28.33 -25.18
CA LEU A 4 33.75 -28.64 -25.79
C LEU A 4 34.87 -28.61 -24.74
N LYS A 5 35.32 -29.81 -24.32
CA LYS A 5 36.55 -30.00 -23.55
C LYS A 5 37.76 -29.64 -24.43
N ARG A 6 38.67 -28.80 -23.92
CA ARG A 6 39.97 -28.56 -24.55
C ARG A 6 40.80 -29.86 -24.54
N PRO A 7 41.48 -30.25 -25.64
CA PRO A 7 42.33 -31.43 -25.65
C PRO A 7 43.61 -31.17 -24.84
N ARG A 8 44.07 -32.19 -24.10
CA ARG A 8 45.41 -32.18 -23.48
C ARG A 8 46.44 -32.56 -24.56
N PRO A 9 47.60 -31.89 -24.63
CA PRO A 9 48.63 -32.25 -25.60
C PRO A 9 49.31 -33.58 -25.20
N ASP A 10 49.56 -34.41 -26.20
CA ASP A 10 50.22 -35.71 -26.12
C ASP A 10 51.73 -35.52 -25.85
N GLU A 11 52.25 -36.23 -24.84
CA GLU A 11 53.63 -36.14 -24.32
C GLU A 11 54.70 -36.55 -25.34
N ASN A 12 54.31 -37.11 -26.50
CA ASN A 12 55.22 -37.54 -27.55
C ASN A 12 55.35 -36.56 -28.74
N THR A 13 54.90 -35.30 -28.60
CA THR A 13 55.12 -34.29 -29.65
C THR A 13 56.52 -33.68 -29.51
N PRO A 14 57.44 -33.84 -30.49
CA PRO A 14 58.79 -33.29 -30.38
C PRO A 14 58.76 -31.76 -30.37
N LEU A 15 59.35 -31.17 -29.32
CA LEU A 15 59.50 -29.73 -29.14
C LEU A 15 60.46 -29.16 -30.20
N VAL A 16 59.90 -28.63 -31.29
CA VAL A 16 60.66 -27.78 -32.22
C VAL A 16 60.93 -26.46 -31.50
N ARG A 17 62.16 -26.26 -31.02
CA ARG A 17 62.62 -24.97 -30.49
C ARG A 17 62.96 -24.06 -31.68
N PRO A 18 62.28 -22.93 -31.91
CA PRO A 18 62.81 -21.92 -32.80
C PRO A 18 64.03 -21.28 -32.14
N GLU A 19 65.19 -21.40 -32.78
CA GLU A 19 66.41 -20.67 -32.41
C GLU A 19 66.18 -19.17 -32.60
N THR A 20 65.68 -18.48 -31.58
CA THR A 20 65.79 -17.03 -31.50
C THR A 20 67.19 -16.68 -31.03
N PRO A 21 68.02 -15.97 -31.83
CA PRO A 21 69.36 -15.59 -31.40
C PRO A 21 69.25 -14.60 -30.23
N ILE A 22 69.89 -14.96 -29.11
CA ILE A 22 70.04 -14.08 -27.96
C ILE A 22 70.95 -12.91 -28.39
N LYS A 23 70.36 -11.75 -28.67
CA LYS A 23 71.12 -10.50 -28.81
C LYS A 23 71.67 -10.12 -27.43
N PHE A 24 72.96 -10.33 -27.22
CA PHE A 24 73.69 -9.68 -26.14
C PHE A 24 73.71 -8.17 -26.44
N MET A 25 72.94 -7.40 -25.66
CA MET A 25 73.08 -5.94 -25.65
C MET A 25 74.34 -5.60 -24.87
N ASP A 26 75.40 -5.22 -25.58
CA ASP A 26 76.59 -4.60 -25.01
C ASP A 26 76.24 -3.18 -24.51
N GLY A 27 75.76 -3.15 -23.28
CA GLY A 27 75.68 -1.95 -22.47
C GLY A 27 76.16 -2.31 -21.08
N LEU A 28 77.37 -1.86 -20.72
CA LEU A 28 77.96 -1.96 -19.39
C LEU A 28 76.89 -1.74 -18.31
N LYS A 29 76.47 -2.82 -17.62
CA LYS A 29 75.66 -2.70 -16.40
C LYS A 29 76.43 -1.78 -15.47
N HIS A 30 75.85 -0.61 -15.16
CA HIS A 30 76.35 0.26 -14.11
C HIS A 30 76.56 -0.58 -12.85
N ARG A 31 77.83 -0.74 -12.46
CA ARG A 31 78.21 -1.40 -11.22
C ARG A 31 77.62 -0.56 -10.10
N ARG A 32 76.61 -1.10 -9.41
CA ARG A 32 76.00 -0.43 -8.25
C ARG A 32 77.09 -0.21 -7.20
N THR A 33 77.51 1.04 -7.04
CA THR A 33 78.30 1.48 -5.90
C THR A 33 77.43 1.33 -4.65
N SER A 34 77.77 0.34 -3.82
CA SER A 34 77.16 0.16 -2.50
C SER A 34 77.72 1.24 -1.56
N ASN A 35 77.15 2.44 -1.59
CA ASN A 35 77.38 3.39 -0.51
C ASN A 35 76.85 2.77 0.79
N LYS A 36 77.57 2.95 1.91
CA LYS A 36 77.12 2.54 3.25
C LYS A 36 75.99 3.47 3.68
N VAL A 37 74.80 3.24 3.14
CA VAL A 37 73.59 3.97 3.46
C VAL A 37 73.02 3.41 4.76
N THR A 38 72.76 4.27 5.73
CA THR A 38 72.16 3.90 7.03
C THR A 38 70.67 3.55 6.86
N ASP A 39 70.11 2.71 7.73
CA ASP A 39 68.70 2.27 7.61
C ASP A 39 67.70 3.44 7.60
N GLU A 40 68.05 4.55 8.27
CA GLU A 40 67.23 5.77 8.27
C GLU A 40 67.26 6.48 6.91
N GLU A 41 68.41 6.54 6.25
CA GLU A 41 68.53 7.07 4.88
C GLU A 41 67.78 6.20 3.86
N ILE A 42 67.74 4.88 4.06
CA ILE A 42 66.94 3.97 3.21
C ILE A 42 65.44 4.26 3.36
N ARG A 43 64.98 4.52 4.59
CA ARG A 43 63.59 4.84 4.88
C ARG A 43 63.17 6.18 4.27
N VAL A 44 64.00 7.22 4.44
CA VAL A 44 63.79 8.55 3.81
C VAL A 44 63.77 8.43 2.28
N LEU A 45 64.65 7.62 1.67
CA LEU A 45 64.66 7.40 0.21
C LEU A 45 63.47 6.55 -0.30
N ARG A 46 62.84 5.74 0.57
CA ARG A 46 61.61 5.01 0.23
C ARG A 46 60.39 5.92 0.33
N GLU A 47 60.30 6.75 1.37
CA GLU A 47 59.24 7.75 1.52
C GLU A 47 59.29 8.79 0.39
N LYS A 48 60.49 9.25 0.00
CA LYS A 48 60.66 10.14 -1.15
C LYS A 48 60.20 9.50 -2.46
N ARG A 49 60.56 8.23 -2.72
CA ARG A 49 60.08 7.50 -3.90
C ARG A 49 58.57 7.29 -3.87
N ALA A 50 57.99 6.95 -2.72
CA ALA A 50 56.55 6.80 -2.57
C ALA A 50 55.81 8.12 -2.84
N ASN A 51 56.36 9.26 -2.39
CA ASN A 51 55.82 10.58 -2.68
C ASN A 51 55.97 10.95 -4.16
N ASP A 52 57.12 10.69 -4.78
CA ASP A 52 57.36 10.96 -6.20
C ASP A 52 56.46 10.08 -7.10
N ASP A 53 56.23 8.82 -6.73
CA ASP A 53 55.34 7.90 -7.44
C ASP A 53 53.86 8.29 -7.24
N ALA A 54 53.49 8.76 -6.04
CA ALA A 54 52.15 9.29 -5.77
C ALA A 54 51.88 10.58 -6.57
N GLN A 55 52.87 11.49 -6.66
CA GLN A 55 52.77 12.71 -7.46
C GLN A 55 52.63 12.39 -8.96
N LYS A 56 53.41 11.45 -9.49
CA LYS A 56 53.28 10.99 -10.88
C LYS A 56 51.93 10.31 -11.16
N ALA A 57 51.42 9.52 -10.23
CA ALA A 57 50.11 8.90 -10.36
C ALA A 57 48.97 9.94 -10.35
N GLU A 58 49.09 11.00 -9.55
CA GLU A 58 48.15 12.11 -9.54
C GLU A 58 48.21 12.93 -10.84
N GLU A 59 49.42 13.21 -11.34
CA GLU A 59 49.64 13.90 -12.61
C GLU A 59 49.08 13.10 -13.80
N GLN A 60 49.31 11.79 -13.85
CA GLN A 60 48.72 10.90 -14.84
C GLN A 60 47.19 10.86 -14.76
N ARG A 61 46.61 10.86 -13.55
CA ARG A 61 45.14 10.94 -13.38
C ARG A 61 44.60 12.27 -13.88
N ARG A 62 45.28 13.38 -13.62
CA ARG A 62 44.91 14.71 -14.12
C ARG A 62 45.00 14.76 -15.64
N GLU A 63 46.07 14.24 -16.23
CA GLU A 63 46.21 14.15 -17.68
C GLU A 63 45.12 13.29 -18.33
N ILE A 64 44.86 12.10 -17.79
CA ILE A 64 43.78 11.23 -18.28
C ILE A 64 42.44 11.96 -18.17
N LEU A 65 42.16 12.63 -17.05
CA LEU A 65 40.94 13.40 -16.86
C LEU A 65 40.82 14.58 -17.85
N THR A 66 41.92 15.28 -18.14
CA THR A 66 41.90 16.37 -19.12
C THR A 66 41.71 15.85 -20.54
N LYS A 67 42.34 14.72 -20.90
CA LYS A 67 42.17 14.08 -22.20
C LYS A 67 40.74 13.55 -22.36
N THR A 68 40.17 12.91 -21.34
CA THR A 68 38.78 12.43 -21.40
C THR A 68 37.77 13.56 -21.47
N LYS A 69 37.99 14.65 -20.73
CA LYS A 69 37.18 15.88 -20.85
C LYS A 69 37.27 16.49 -22.24
N ALA A 70 38.49 16.65 -22.79
CA ALA A 70 38.68 17.18 -24.14
C ALA A 70 38.03 16.29 -25.21
N THR A 71 38.10 14.96 -25.07
CA THR A 71 37.40 14.05 -26.00
C THR A 71 35.89 14.12 -25.86
N ALA A 72 35.36 14.30 -24.64
CA ALA A 72 33.92 14.44 -24.41
C ALA A 72 33.39 15.79 -24.95
N GLU A 73 34.15 16.87 -24.78
CA GLU A 73 33.84 18.19 -25.34
C GLU A 73 33.85 18.17 -26.87
N ALA A 74 34.84 17.51 -27.49
CA ALA A 74 34.89 17.34 -28.93
C ALA A 74 33.71 16.49 -29.47
N GLN A 75 33.34 15.42 -28.75
CA GLN A 75 32.16 14.60 -29.09
C GLN A 75 30.86 15.41 -28.97
N SER A 76 30.69 16.17 -27.89
CA SER A 76 29.52 17.03 -27.70
C SER A 76 29.41 18.11 -28.79
N ALA A 77 30.54 18.74 -29.17
CA ALA A 77 30.55 19.72 -30.25
C ALA A 77 30.19 19.10 -31.62
N GLN A 78 30.65 17.88 -31.88
CA GLN A 78 30.28 17.14 -33.09
C GLN A 78 28.79 16.76 -33.10
N GLU A 79 28.25 16.33 -31.95
CA GLU A 79 26.83 16.02 -31.79
C GLU A 79 25.95 17.25 -32.02
N GLU A 80 26.35 18.43 -31.52
CA GLU A 80 25.62 19.69 -31.76
C GLU A 80 25.56 20.07 -33.24
N VAL A 81 26.67 19.91 -33.98
CA VAL A 81 26.71 20.18 -35.44
C VAL A 81 25.80 19.20 -36.20
N LEU A 82 25.82 17.92 -35.84
CA LEU A 82 24.94 16.91 -36.45
C LEU A 82 23.48 17.19 -36.13
N PHE A 83 23.17 17.56 -34.89
CA PHE A 83 21.82 17.91 -34.45
C PHE A 83 21.26 19.13 -35.21
N ALA A 84 22.06 20.19 -35.35
CA ALA A 84 21.68 21.37 -36.12
C ALA A 84 21.38 21.04 -37.60
N ARG A 85 22.20 20.18 -38.21
CA ARG A 85 21.97 19.71 -39.58
C ARG A 85 20.66 18.94 -39.71
N VAL A 86 20.37 18.05 -38.76
CA VAL A 86 19.13 17.26 -38.76
C VAL A 86 17.90 18.17 -38.61
N LEU A 87 17.96 19.21 -37.77
CA LEU A 87 16.88 20.21 -37.64
C LEU A 87 16.64 20.97 -38.95
N SER A 88 17.71 21.39 -39.65
CA SER A 88 17.59 22.04 -40.97
C SER A 88 16.96 21.10 -42.01
N CYS A 89 17.40 19.84 -42.07
CA CYS A 89 16.82 18.88 -42.99
C CYS A 89 15.33 18.63 -42.71
N MET A 90 14.89 18.66 -41.45
CA MET A 90 13.48 18.50 -41.11
C MET A 90 12.61 19.64 -41.64
N THR A 91 13.10 20.89 -41.58
CA THR A 91 12.40 22.03 -42.15
C THR A 91 12.35 21.96 -43.68
N ASP A 92 13.45 21.53 -44.30
CA ASP A 92 13.56 21.38 -45.76
C ASP A 92 12.65 20.25 -46.30
N CYS A 93 12.47 19.19 -45.51
CA CYS A 93 11.56 18.08 -45.81
C CYS A 93 10.06 18.41 -45.57
N GLY A 94 9.72 19.65 -45.19
CA GLY A 94 8.34 20.13 -45.13
C GLY A 94 7.56 19.81 -43.85
N PHE A 95 8.23 19.41 -42.74
CA PHE A 95 7.54 19.13 -41.48
C PHE A 95 7.17 20.40 -40.66
N GLY A 96 7.66 21.58 -41.08
CA GLY A 96 7.34 22.89 -40.51
C GLY A 96 7.88 23.16 -39.10
N SER A 97 7.92 22.15 -38.22
CA SER A 97 8.48 22.22 -36.88
C SER A 97 8.92 20.83 -36.38
N LEU A 98 9.77 20.81 -35.35
CA LEU A 98 10.14 19.57 -34.66
C LEU A 98 8.91 18.83 -34.10
N HIS A 99 7.92 19.58 -33.58
CA HIS A 99 6.67 19.00 -33.10
C HIS A 99 5.90 18.28 -34.22
N GLY A 100 5.84 18.85 -35.42
CA GLY A 100 5.18 18.21 -36.57
C GLY A 100 5.83 16.89 -36.96
N TYR A 101 7.16 16.83 -36.94
CA TYR A 101 7.91 15.58 -37.14
C TYR A 101 7.62 14.56 -36.02
N LEU A 102 7.75 14.95 -34.75
CA LEU A 102 7.49 14.08 -33.61
C LEU A 102 6.04 13.57 -33.60
N HIS A 103 5.06 14.42 -33.90
CA HIS A 103 3.67 14.02 -34.01
C HIS A 103 3.48 12.96 -35.12
N ARG A 104 4.11 13.15 -36.28
CA ARG A 104 4.05 12.16 -37.37
C ARG A 104 4.73 10.85 -37.00
N LEU A 105 5.84 10.90 -36.26
CA LEU A 105 6.55 9.74 -35.76
C LEU A 105 5.68 8.92 -34.79
N MET A 106 4.98 9.60 -33.88
CA MET A 106 4.11 8.97 -32.87
C MET A 106 2.78 8.44 -33.45
N THR A 107 2.32 8.98 -34.58
CA THR A 107 1.03 8.62 -35.21
C THR A 107 1.17 7.80 -36.50
N THR A 108 2.38 7.36 -36.84
CA THR A 108 2.64 6.65 -38.09
C THR A 108 1.94 5.29 -38.14
N LYS A 109 1.34 4.97 -39.30
CA LYS A 109 0.73 3.66 -39.57
C LYS A 109 1.71 2.65 -40.18
N ALA A 110 2.93 3.08 -40.51
CA ALA A 110 3.93 2.20 -41.09
C ALA A 110 4.46 1.24 -40.03
N GLN A 111 4.21 -0.07 -40.21
CA GLN A 111 4.46 -1.11 -39.21
C GLN A 111 5.92 -1.15 -38.72
N HIS A 112 6.88 -1.02 -39.63
CA HIS A 112 8.31 -1.04 -39.28
C HIS A 112 8.71 0.14 -38.39
N VAL A 113 8.32 1.37 -38.77
CA VAL A 113 8.65 2.58 -38.01
C VAL A 113 7.91 2.61 -36.68
N SER A 114 6.63 2.23 -36.67
CA SER A 114 5.85 2.12 -35.43
C SER A 114 6.48 1.14 -34.44
N SER A 115 6.91 -0.04 -34.89
CA SER A 115 7.61 -1.01 -34.03
C SER A 115 8.93 -0.47 -33.46
N GLN A 116 9.71 0.25 -34.27
CA GLN A 116 10.95 0.88 -33.81
C GLN A 116 10.67 1.95 -32.74
N VAL A 117 9.65 2.80 -32.94
CA VAL A 117 9.25 3.83 -31.97
C VAL A 117 8.76 3.19 -30.67
N SER A 118 7.96 2.12 -30.73
CA SER A 118 7.54 1.39 -29.52
C SER A 118 8.72 0.80 -28.75
N LYS A 119 9.71 0.22 -29.44
CA LYS A 119 10.92 -0.32 -28.80
C LYS A 119 11.75 0.80 -28.14
N LEU A 120 11.86 1.96 -28.79
CA LEU A 120 12.53 3.12 -28.23
C LEU A 120 11.83 3.59 -26.95
N LEU A 121 10.50 3.70 -26.94
CA LEU A 121 9.76 4.14 -25.76
C LEU A 121 9.83 3.14 -24.61
N ILE A 122 9.83 1.83 -24.89
CA ILE A 122 9.97 0.80 -23.86
C ILE A 122 11.36 0.85 -23.20
N ASN A 123 12.42 1.02 -23.98
CA ASN A 123 13.79 0.95 -23.48
C ASN A 123 14.31 2.30 -22.94
N GLU A 124 14.03 3.39 -23.65
CA GLU A 124 14.60 4.72 -23.41
C GLU A 124 13.54 5.80 -23.12
N GLY A 125 12.25 5.46 -23.15
CA GLY A 125 11.16 6.42 -22.95
C GLY A 125 11.22 7.13 -21.60
N ASN A 126 11.63 6.45 -20.53
CA ASN A 126 11.82 7.08 -19.22
C ASN A 126 12.92 8.16 -19.26
N GLY A 127 14.02 7.90 -19.98
CA GLY A 127 15.09 8.89 -20.19
C GLY A 127 14.56 10.12 -20.92
N LEU A 128 13.86 9.90 -22.03
CA LEU A 128 13.25 10.97 -22.83
C LEU A 128 12.27 11.83 -22.01
N LEU A 129 11.39 11.20 -21.22
CA LEU A 129 10.44 11.92 -20.36
C LEU A 129 11.15 12.70 -19.25
N ASN A 130 12.22 12.15 -18.68
CA ASN A 130 13.05 12.86 -17.70
C ASN A 130 13.77 14.05 -18.33
N ASP A 131 14.28 13.93 -19.55
CA ASP A 131 14.93 15.04 -20.26
C ASP A 131 13.92 16.16 -20.57
N MET A 132 12.71 15.80 -21.02
CA MET A 132 11.62 16.76 -21.19
C MET A 132 11.28 17.47 -19.87
N ARG A 133 11.19 16.72 -18.77
CA ARG A 133 10.93 17.24 -17.42
C ARG A 133 12.05 18.17 -16.94
N ASN A 134 13.32 17.82 -17.21
CA ASN A 134 14.47 18.64 -16.85
C ASN A 134 14.49 19.97 -17.61
N LYS A 135 14.05 19.97 -18.88
CA LYS A 135 13.98 21.19 -19.70
C LYS A 135 12.82 22.10 -19.30
N GLN A 136 11.63 21.54 -19.09
CA GLN A 136 10.42 22.30 -18.73
C GLN A 136 9.57 21.55 -17.69
N PRO A 137 9.94 21.63 -16.39
CA PRO A 137 9.29 20.82 -15.36
C PRO A 137 7.82 21.17 -15.16
N GLY A 138 7.45 22.45 -15.28
CA GLY A 138 6.05 22.88 -15.08
C GLY A 138 5.08 22.23 -16.06
N VAL A 139 5.44 22.18 -17.34
CA VAL A 139 4.59 21.60 -18.40
C VAL A 139 4.47 20.09 -18.23
N VAL A 140 5.60 19.40 -18.03
CA VAL A 140 5.61 17.94 -17.95
C VAL A 140 4.99 17.44 -16.65
N ASN A 141 5.26 18.08 -15.51
CA ASN A 141 4.62 17.71 -14.25
C ASN A 141 3.12 17.99 -14.28
N GLY A 142 2.68 19.10 -14.88
CA GLY A 142 1.26 19.42 -15.05
C GLY A 142 0.54 18.40 -15.92
N TRP A 143 1.14 18.02 -17.06
CA TRP A 143 0.61 16.96 -17.91
C TRP A 143 0.59 15.59 -17.19
N ALA A 144 1.67 15.22 -16.51
CA ALA A 144 1.76 13.95 -15.78
C ALA A 144 0.76 13.87 -14.63
N ALA A 145 0.51 14.98 -13.93
CA ALA A 145 -0.51 15.06 -12.88
C ALA A 145 -1.92 14.93 -13.46
N ALA A 146 -2.21 15.55 -14.61
CA ALA A 146 -3.49 15.41 -15.30
C ALA A 146 -3.72 13.97 -15.79
N ALA A 147 -2.73 13.40 -16.48
CA ALA A 147 -2.80 12.03 -17.02
C ALA A 147 -2.95 10.99 -15.90
N THR A 148 -2.15 11.09 -14.83
CA THR A 148 -2.29 10.23 -13.65
C THR A 148 -3.63 10.47 -12.97
N GLY A 149 -4.09 11.72 -12.90
CA GLY A 149 -5.38 12.09 -12.34
C GLY A 149 -6.55 11.38 -13.03
N GLU A 150 -6.55 11.27 -14.35
CA GLU A 150 -7.58 10.53 -15.11
C GLU A 150 -7.62 9.05 -14.71
N ILE A 151 -6.45 8.42 -14.58
CA ILE A 151 -6.32 7.02 -14.14
C ILE A 151 -6.88 6.87 -12.72
N LEU A 152 -6.49 7.76 -11.80
CA LEU A 152 -6.96 7.74 -10.40
C LEU A 152 -8.47 8.03 -10.29
N VAL A 153 -9.04 8.81 -11.20
CA VAL A 153 -10.48 9.02 -11.26
C VAL A 153 -11.19 7.71 -11.61
N ASP A 154 -10.75 6.99 -12.63
CA ASP A 154 -11.33 5.69 -13.03
C ASP A 154 -11.16 4.62 -11.93
N GLU A 155 -9.94 4.46 -11.43
CA GLU A 155 -9.62 3.53 -10.33
C GLU A 155 -10.48 3.82 -9.08
N GLY A 156 -10.60 5.09 -8.70
CA GLY A 156 -11.40 5.48 -7.54
C GLY A 156 -12.91 5.31 -7.73
N LEU A 157 -13.44 5.34 -8.97
CA LEU A 157 -14.84 4.97 -9.24
C LEU A 157 -15.06 3.47 -9.01
N LYS A 158 -14.13 2.63 -9.47
CA LYS A 158 -14.19 1.17 -9.25
C LYS A 158 -14.15 0.86 -7.76
N LEU A 159 -13.21 1.44 -7.01
CA LEU A 159 -13.13 1.30 -5.56
C LEU A 159 -14.41 1.77 -4.85
N ALA A 160 -14.92 2.95 -5.21
CA ALA A 160 -16.13 3.49 -4.60
C ALA A 160 -17.35 2.59 -4.85
N SER A 161 -17.44 1.98 -6.03
CA SER A 161 -18.51 1.03 -6.37
C SER A 161 -18.38 -0.28 -5.59
N TYR A 162 -17.16 -0.79 -5.42
CA TYR A 162 -16.86 -2.01 -4.69
C TYR A 162 -17.16 -1.88 -3.19
N LEU A 163 -16.76 -0.76 -2.59
CA LEU A 163 -16.93 -0.51 -1.15
C LEU A 163 -18.36 -0.07 -0.76
N ARG A 164 -19.30 -0.05 -1.71
CA ARG A 164 -20.72 0.16 -1.40
C ARG A 164 -21.25 -1.03 -0.60
N PRO A 165 -21.97 -0.78 0.50
CA PRO A 165 -22.70 -1.83 1.19
C PRO A 165 -23.69 -2.46 0.22
N GLN A 166 -23.68 -3.79 0.16
CA GLN A 166 -24.64 -4.53 -0.64
C GLN A 166 -26.06 -4.29 -0.10
N GLN A 167 -26.98 -3.87 -0.98
CA GLN A 167 -28.36 -3.61 -0.59
C GLN A 167 -29.04 -4.91 -0.15
N GLY A 168 -29.75 -4.87 0.98
CA GLY A 168 -30.49 -6.01 1.52
C GLY A 168 -29.66 -7.02 2.31
N ARG A 169 -28.33 -6.86 2.37
CA ARG A 169 -27.49 -7.69 3.24
C ARG A 169 -27.73 -7.34 4.71
N PRO A 170 -27.99 -8.32 5.59
CA PRO A 170 -28.11 -8.06 7.02
C PRO A 170 -26.78 -7.55 7.57
N LEU A 171 -26.87 -6.54 8.43
CA LEU A 171 -25.71 -5.86 9.02
C LEU A 171 -24.86 -6.82 9.85
N THR A 172 -25.51 -7.79 10.51
CA THR A 172 -24.82 -8.84 11.26
C THR A 172 -23.77 -9.58 10.40
N ASP A 173 -24.14 -9.93 9.17
CA ASP A 173 -23.30 -10.75 8.30
C ASP A 173 -22.18 -9.89 7.67
N ALA A 174 -22.51 -8.65 7.32
CA ALA A 174 -21.53 -7.66 6.87
C ALA A 174 -20.43 -7.41 7.91
N MET A 175 -20.79 -7.33 9.20
CA MET A 175 -19.81 -7.17 10.28
C MET A 175 -18.97 -8.43 10.52
N SER A 176 -19.56 -9.63 10.42
CA SER A 176 -18.82 -10.87 10.66
C SER A 176 -17.80 -11.19 9.57
N GLU A 177 -18.07 -10.77 8.34
CA GLU A 177 -17.19 -11.02 7.19
C GLU A 177 -16.28 -9.83 6.86
N PHE A 178 -16.34 -8.76 7.65
CA PHE A 178 -15.53 -7.58 7.45
C PHE A 178 -14.04 -7.90 7.69
N SER A 179 -13.19 -7.58 6.71
CA SER A 179 -11.74 -7.76 6.80
C SER A 179 -11.01 -6.65 6.05
N LEU A 180 -10.09 -5.98 6.74
CA LEU A 180 -9.23 -4.96 6.15
C LEU A 180 -8.21 -5.53 5.17
N GLU A 181 -7.66 -6.71 5.46
CA GLU A 181 -6.71 -7.41 4.58
C GLU A 181 -7.35 -7.76 3.23
N ARG A 182 -8.62 -8.20 3.26
CA ARG A 182 -9.38 -8.47 2.03
C ARG A 182 -9.60 -7.18 1.23
N ILE A 183 -10.02 -6.10 1.90
CA ILE A 183 -10.23 -4.80 1.25
C ILE A 183 -8.94 -4.30 0.60
N LEU A 184 -7.79 -4.46 1.25
CA LEU A 184 -6.51 -4.05 0.69
C LEU A 184 -6.14 -4.87 -0.56
N THR A 185 -6.24 -6.20 -0.47
CA THR A 185 -5.98 -7.09 -1.62
C THR A 185 -6.84 -6.73 -2.83
N ASP A 186 -8.14 -6.50 -2.59
CA ASP A 186 -9.07 -6.11 -3.66
C ASP A 186 -8.80 -4.70 -4.18
N ALA A 187 -8.35 -3.78 -3.31
CA ALA A 187 -7.98 -2.44 -3.71
C ALA A 187 -6.72 -2.42 -4.60
N GLU A 188 -5.76 -3.28 -4.35
CA GLU A 188 -4.58 -3.45 -5.21
C GLU A 188 -4.95 -3.96 -6.60
N LEU A 189 -5.99 -4.80 -6.70
CA LEU A 189 -6.50 -5.28 -7.97
C LEU A 189 -7.29 -4.20 -8.73
N LEU A 190 -8.12 -3.42 -8.03
CA LEU A 190 -9.02 -2.44 -8.64
C LEU A 190 -8.37 -1.07 -8.89
N ALA A 191 -7.40 -0.71 -8.07
CA ALA A 191 -6.73 0.59 -8.07
C ALA A 191 -5.21 0.46 -7.82
N PRO A 192 -4.48 -0.23 -8.73
CA PRO A 192 -3.05 -0.48 -8.57
C PRO A 192 -2.22 0.79 -8.55
N THR A 193 -2.57 1.80 -9.35
CA THR A 193 -1.81 3.06 -9.43
C THR A 193 -1.93 3.85 -8.13
N LEU A 194 -3.14 3.97 -7.60
CA LEU A 194 -3.37 4.60 -6.29
C LEU A 194 -2.59 3.90 -5.18
N CYS A 195 -2.65 2.56 -5.13
CA CYS A 195 -1.97 1.78 -4.10
C CYS A 195 -0.44 1.92 -4.18
N SER A 196 0.13 1.88 -5.39
CA SER A 196 1.56 2.10 -5.60
C SER A 196 1.99 3.49 -5.13
N LEU A 197 1.27 4.54 -5.54
CA LEU A 197 1.60 5.92 -5.17
C LEU A 197 1.53 6.14 -3.65
N LEU A 198 0.52 5.59 -2.98
CA LEU A 198 0.41 5.70 -1.53
C LEU A 198 1.48 4.89 -0.80
N ARG A 199 1.86 3.71 -1.33
CA ARG A 199 2.98 2.91 -0.81
C ARG A 199 4.30 3.66 -0.94
N ASP A 200 4.58 4.23 -2.11
CA ASP A 200 5.80 5.00 -2.39
C ASP A 200 5.90 6.28 -1.52
N PHE A 201 4.75 6.88 -1.20
CA PHE A 201 4.70 8.01 -0.26
C PHE A 201 5.03 7.58 1.18
N SER A 202 4.65 6.37 1.57
CA SER A 202 4.77 5.85 2.94
C SER A 202 6.16 5.27 3.27
N THR A 203 6.94 4.80 2.28
CA THR A 203 8.15 3.97 2.47
C THR A 203 9.45 4.72 2.81
N ASN A 204 9.42 6.02 3.12
CA ASN A 204 10.63 6.85 3.24
C ASN A 204 11.31 6.89 4.62
N GLY A 205 11.23 5.83 5.44
CA GLY A 205 11.86 5.84 6.77
C GLY A 205 12.34 4.47 7.28
N PRO A 206 13.34 4.44 8.19
CA PRO A 206 13.73 3.21 8.86
C PRO A 206 12.50 2.63 9.55
N ALA A 207 12.18 1.38 9.20
CA ALA A 207 10.97 0.66 9.59
C ALA A 207 10.56 0.97 11.03
N ALA A 208 9.57 1.85 11.17
CA ALA A 208 8.98 2.14 12.46
C ALA A 208 8.11 0.94 12.84
N GLU A 209 8.72 0.00 13.57
CA GLU A 209 8.16 -1.24 14.13
C GLU A 209 6.80 -1.12 14.85
N ARG A 210 6.26 0.10 15.01
CA ARG A 210 5.05 0.37 15.79
C ARG A 210 3.77 0.45 14.97
N ARG A 211 3.83 0.69 13.66
CA ARG A 211 2.61 0.89 12.84
C ARG A 211 2.67 0.04 11.59
N ASP A 212 1.58 -0.68 11.36
CA ASP A 212 1.37 -1.41 10.14
C ASP A 212 1.00 -0.43 9.01
N ASN A 213 1.89 -0.31 8.03
CA ASN A 213 1.68 0.56 6.88
C ASN A 213 0.47 0.12 6.06
N ASP A 214 0.17 -1.18 6.00
CA ASP A 214 -0.94 -1.72 5.23
C ASP A 214 -2.28 -1.32 5.85
N LEU A 215 -2.37 -1.29 7.19
CA LEU A 215 -3.53 -0.77 7.91
C LEU A 215 -3.73 0.74 7.69
N ILE A 216 -2.65 1.51 7.57
CA ILE A 216 -2.75 2.95 7.26
C ILE A 216 -3.27 3.12 5.83
N LEU A 217 -2.71 2.38 4.88
CA LEU A 217 -3.08 2.46 3.46
C LEU A 217 -4.55 2.12 3.24
N VAL A 218 -5.02 0.98 3.77
CA VAL A 218 -6.42 0.57 3.63
C VAL A 218 -7.38 1.55 4.29
N THR A 219 -6.99 2.14 5.43
CA THR A 219 -7.79 3.17 6.11
C THR A 219 -7.93 4.42 5.25
N VAL A 220 -6.82 4.90 4.66
CA VAL A 220 -6.82 6.06 3.75
C VAL A 220 -7.68 5.77 2.52
N ILE A 221 -7.56 4.59 1.92
CA ILE A 221 -8.39 4.17 0.77
C ILE A 221 -9.88 4.21 1.13
N CYS A 222 -10.26 3.68 2.30
CA CYS A 222 -11.65 3.71 2.78
C CYS A 222 -12.17 5.14 3.01
N MET A 223 -11.34 6.05 3.51
CA MET A 223 -11.69 7.47 3.69
C MET A 223 -11.85 8.18 2.34
N LEU A 224 -10.97 7.91 1.37
CA LEU A 224 -11.07 8.45 0.01
C LEU A 224 -12.33 7.92 -0.71
N ALA A 225 -12.62 6.63 -0.58
CA ALA A 225 -13.83 6.03 -1.14
C ALA A 225 -15.10 6.64 -0.54
N ARG A 226 -15.11 6.92 0.77
CA ARG A 226 -16.21 7.61 1.46
C ARG A 226 -16.42 9.03 0.93
N SER A 227 -15.34 9.78 0.73
CA SER A 227 -15.39 11.12 0.14
C SER A 227 -16.05 11.13 -1.24
N ARG A 228 -15.80 10.09 -2.05
CA ARG A 228 -16.37 9.98 -3.41
C ARG A 228 -17.81 9.46 -3.44
N ASN A 229 -18.18 8.58 -2.51
CA ASN A 229 -19.41 7.81 -2.65
C ASN A 229 -20.62 8.42 -1.92
N GLY A 230 -20.45 9.31 -0.94
CA GLY A 230 -21.58 9.89 -0.17
C GLY A 230 -22.39 8.87 0.67
N HIS A 231 -22.27 7.57 0.39
CA HIS A 231 -22.83 6.44 1.13
C HIS A 231 -21.80 5.83 2.10
N SER A 232 -22.29 5.27 3.21
CA SER A 232 -21.47 4.58 4.21
C SER A 232 -20.77 3.39 3.57
N THR A 233 -19.49 3.12 3.86
CA THR A 233 -18.87 1.83 3.50
C THR A 233 -18.97 0.84 4.68
N GLU A 234 -18.67 -0.44 4.44
CA GLU A 234 -18.57 -1.45 5.50
C GLU A 234 -17.53 -1.03 6.56
N PHE A 235 -16.40 -0.46 6.14
CA PHE A 235 -15.38 0.07 7.05
C PHE A 235 -15.94 1.10 8.02
N GLN A 236 -16.59 2.17 7.51
CA GLN A 236 -17.13 3.19 8.41
C GLN A 236 -18.24 2.63 9.29
N THR A 237 -19.03 1.67 8.82
CA THR A 237 -20.10 1.05 9.61
C THR A 237 -19.53 0.24 10.78
N THR A 238 -18.55 -0.63 10.52
CA THR A 238 -17.90 -1.46 11.54
C THR A 238 -17.14 -0.60 12.54
N THR A 239 -16.34 0.37 12.07
CA THR A 239 -15.61 1.32 12.92
C THR A 239 -16.54 2.15 13.80
N CYS A 240 -17.68 2.57 13.25
CA CYS A 240 -18.69 3.31 13.99
C CYS A 240 -19.28 2.52 15.17
N ILE A 241 -19.65 1.26 14.92
CA ILE A 241 -20.20 0.39 15.97
C ILE A 241 -19.12 0.06 17.01
N TYR A 242 -17.88 -0.17 16.58
CA TYR A 242 -16.75 -0.40 17.47
C TYR A 242 -16.51 0.79 18.41
N LEU A 243 -16.42 2.02 17.87
CA LEU A 243 -16.21 3.23 18.67
C LEU A 243 -17.37 3.47 19.65
N LEU A 244 -18.60 3.20 19.23
CA LEU A 244 -19.78 3.35 20.09
C LEU A 244 -19.73 2.33 21.25
N ALA A 245 -19.35 1.09 20.97
CA ALA A 245 -19.16 0.07 21.99
C ALA A 245 -18.02 0.40 22.97
N CYS A 246 -16.96 1.08 22.50
CA CYS A 246 -15.88 1.59 23.34
C CYS A 246 -16.27 2.83 24.18
N GLY A 247 -17.50 3.35 24.05
CA GLY A 247 -17.97 4.50 24.81
C GLY A 247 -17.50 5.85 24.28
N ALA A 248 -17.19 5.95 22.98
CA ALA A 248 -16.82 7.23 22.37
C ALA A 248 -17.93 8.27 22.52
N SER A 249 -17.56 9.50 22.88
CA SER A 249 -18.52 10.59 23.08
C SER A 249 -19.07 11.09 21.75
N ARG A 250 -20.24 11.74 21.77
CA ARG A 250 -20.84 12.34 20.57
C ARG A 250 -19.91 13.34 19.86
N SER A 251 -19.15 14.13 20.63
CA SER A 251 -18.18 15.08 20.07
C SER A 251 -17.03 14.39 19.34
N GLN A 252 -16.58 13.22 19.81
CA GLN A 252 -15.56 12.43 19.11
C GLN A 252 -16.11 11.87 17.79
N PHE A 253 -17.36 11.40 17.79
CA PHE A 253 -18.05 10.97 16.57
C PHE A 253 -18.15 12.09 15.53
N ASP A 254 -18.52 13.30 15.95
CA ASP A 254 -18.65 14.43 15.02
C ASP A 254 -17.32 14.75 14.34
N VAL A 255 -16.22 14.80 15.11
CA VAL A 255 -14.86 15.02 14.56
C VAL A 255 -14.47 13.91 13.58
N LEU A 256 -14.65 12.65 13.94
CA LEU A 256 -14.25 11.51 13.11
C LEU A 256 -15.14 11.35 11.87
N ASN A 257 -16.42 11.70 11.96
CA ASN A 257 -17.36 11.69 10.83
C ASN A 257 -16.99 12.79 9.83
N HIS A 258 -16.63 13.99 10.29
CA HIS A 258 -16.12 15.05 9.43
C HIS A 258 -14.81 14.67 8.72
N ALA A 259 -13.96 13.85 9.35
CA ALA A 259 -12.78 13.29 8.71
C ALA A 259 -13.10 12.16 7.71
N GLY A 260 -14.34 11.64 7.66
CA GLY A 260 -14.73 10.50 6.82
C GLY A 260 -14.31 9.14 7.37
N PHE A 261 -13.84 9.08 8.63
CA PHE A 261 -13.35 7.86 9.28
C PHE A 261 -14.50 6.98 9.80
N THR A 262 -15.59 7.59 10.25
CA THR A 262 -16.76 6.90 10.81
C THR A 262 -18.06 7.53 10.30
N LEU A 263 -19.20 6.96 10.69
CA LEU A 263 -20.53 7.54 10.44
C LEU A 263 -20.92 8.51 11.55
N SER A 264 -21.99 9.28 11.33
CA SER A 264 -22.55 10.14 12.37
C SER A 264 -23.03 9.32 13.59
N TYR A 265 -23.02 9.95 14.77
CA TYR A 265 -23.52 9.30 16.00
C TYR A 265 -24.98 8.82 15.86
N THR A 266 -25.84 9.60 15.20
CA THR A 266 -27.24 9.21 14.97
C THR A 266 -27.34 7.97 14.08
N SER A 267 -26.54 7.91 13.01
CA SER A 267 -26.44 6.72 12.17
C SER A 267 -25.88 5.52 12.93
N ALA A 268 -24.94 5.72 13.86
CA ALA A 268 -24.41 4.68 14.73
C ALA A 268 -25.53 4.01 15.54
N ILE A 269 -26.34 4.84 16.20
CA ILE A 269 -27.48 4.40 17.01
C ILE A 269 -28.49 3.65 16.14
N GLU A 270 -28.86 4.20 14.97
CA GLU A 270 -29.75 3.54 14.00
C GLU A 270 -29.24 2.14 13.59
N LYS A 271 -27.94 2.01 13.35
CA LYS A 271 -27.31 0.71 13.01
C LYS A 271 -27.36 -0.27 14.17
N ILE A 272 -27.20 0.18 15.41
CA ILE A 272 -27.44 -0.66 16.60
C ILE A 272 -28.91 -1.08 16.70
N LYS A 273 -29.87 -0.17 16.45
CA LYS A 273 -31.31 -0.51 16.42
C LYS A 273 -31.59 -1.59 15.37
N GLN A 274 -30.99 -1.44 14.18
CA GLN A 274 -31.08 -2.41 13.10
C GLN A 274 -30.51 -3.78 13.50
N LEU A 275 -29.32 -3.82 14.12
CA LEU A 275 -28.76 -5.07 14.67
C LEU A 275 -29.68 -5.72 15.71
N GLY A 276 -30.27 -4.93 16.60
CA GLY A 276 -31.24 -5.41 17.58
C GLY A 276 -32.46 -6.07 16.92
N ALA A 277 -33.01 -5.44 15.88
CA ALA A 277 -34.15 -5.97 15.13
C ALA A 277 -33.79 -7.26 14.35
N GLU A 278 -32.60 -7.33 13.73
CA GLU A 278 -32.10 -8.53 13.06
C GLU A 278 -31.92 -9.70 14.05
N ARG A 279 -31.36 -9.42 15.22
CA ARG A 279 -31.18 -10.43 16.28
C ARG A 279 -32.51 -10.89 16.87
N LEU A 280 -33.46 -9.98 17.05
CA LEU A 280 -34.80 -10.33 17.52
C LEU A 280 -35.49 -11.30 16.55
N HIS A 281 -35.39 -11.06 15.23
CA HIS A 281 -35.91 -12.00 14.24
C HIS A 281 -35.26 -13.39 14.34
N LYS A 282 -33.93 -13.46 14.54
CA LYS A 282 -33.21 -14.72 14.75
C LYS A 282 -33.69 -15.43 16.03
N ILE A 283 -33.93 -14.69 17.12
CA ILE A 283 -34.45 -15.22 18.39
C ILE A 283 -35.87 -15.79 18.22
N ILE A 284 -36.76 -15.08 17.52
CA ILE A 284 -38.13 -15.55 17.22
C ILE A 284 -38.06 -16.86 16.42
N GLY A 285 -37.21 -16.93 15.39
CA GLY A 285 -37.01 -18.16 14.60
C GLY A 285 -36.51 -19.34 15.45
N LEU A 286 -35.60 -19.09 16.39
CA LEU A 286 -35.13 -20.12 17.34
C LEU A 286 -36.24 -20.58 18.28
N ALA A 287 -37.06 -19.66 18.79
CA ALA A 287 -38.16 -19.99 19.69
C ALA A 287 -39.24 -20.86 19.03
N HIS A 288 -39.47 -20.69 17.73
CA HIS A 288 -40.40 -21.53 16.96
C HIS A 288 -39.84 -22.91 16.61
N SER A 289 -38.52 -23.05 16.46
CA SER A 289 -37.89 -24.26 15.93
C SER A 289 -37.29 -25.17 17.00
N ARG A 290 -36.88 -24.63 18.16
CA ARG A 290 -36.10 -25.35 19.17
C ARG A 290 -36.62 -25.10 20.57
N ALA A 291 -36.41 -26.07 21.47
CA ALA A 291 -36.61 -25.82 22.89
C ALA A 291 -35.58 -24.77 23.35
N PHE A 292 -36.00 -23.89 24.26
CA PHE A 292 -35.16 -22.80 24.73
C PHE A 292 -35.39 -22.54 26.21
N MET A 293 -34.43 -21.87 26.82
CA MET A 293 -34.50 -21.39 28.19
C MET A 293 -34.38 -19.87 28.18
N ILE A 294 -35.26 -19.18 28.90
CA ILE A 294 -35.14 -17.75 29.15
C ILE A 294 -34.61 -17.58 30.56
N ILE A 295 -33.51 -16.84 30.68
CA ILE A 295 -33.00 -16.32 31.94
C ILE A 295 -33.27 -14.82 31.91
N TRP A 296 -33.84 -14.26 32.96
CA TRP A 296 -33.99 -12.82 33.08
C TRP A 296 -33.34 -12.31 34.36
N ASP A 297 -32.90 -11.06 34.34
CA ASP A 297 -32.38 -10.39 35.52
C ASP A 297 -32.84 -8.92 35.53
N ASN A 298 -32.91 -8.33 36.71
CA ASN A 298 -33.18 -6.90 36.87
C ASN A 298 -31.85 -6.15 36.83
N LEU A 299 -31.69 -5.33 35.80
CA LEU A 299 -30.57 -4.43 35.62
C LEU A 299 -30.91 -3.06 36.21
N ASN A 300 -30.34 -2.74 37.36
CA ASN A 300 -30.45 -1.40 37.93
C ASN A 300 -29.18 -0.62 37.61
N ILE A 301 -29.26 0.36 36.72
CA ILE A 301 -28.15 1.25 36.36
C ILE A 301 -28.29 2.54 37.15
N ALA A 302 -27.33 2.78 38.04
CA ALA A 302 -27.27 4.02 38.82
C ALA A 302 -26.46 5.08 38.07
N PHE A 303 -27.13 6.09 37.52
CA PHE A 303 -26.47 7.26 36.93
C PHE A 303 -26.24 8.30 38.02
N ARG A 304 -25.00 8.36 38.50
CA ARG A 304 -24.56 9.31 39.51
C ARG A 304 -23.99 10.56 38.85
N VAL A 305 -24.43 11.72 39.29
CA VAL A 305 -23.93 13.02 38.89
C VAL A 305 -23.02 13.54 40.01
N GLY A 306 -21.84 14.05 39.69
CA GLY A 306 -20.87 14.53 40.69
C GLY A 306 -21.37 15.70 41.56
N GLU A 307 -22.38 16.43 41.09
CA GLU A 307 -23.06 17.51 41.83
C GLU A 307 -24.55 17.53 41.45
N GLN A 308 -25.43 17.33 42.42
CA GLN A 308 -26.87 17.34 42.17
C GLN A 308 -27.37 18.77 41.91
N ARG A 309 -27.96 19.00 40.74
CA ARG A 309 -28.61 20.25 40.36
C ARG A 309 -30.10 20.01 40.13
N LYS A 310 -30.91 21.07 40.20
CA LYS A 310 -32.38 20.96 40.02
C LYS A 310 -32.78 20.26 38.71
N ALA A 311 -31.97 20.40 37.65
CA ALA A 311 -32.17 19.79 36.34
C ALA A 311 -31.31 18.52 36.08
N SER A 312 -30.41 18.16 36.99
CA SER A 312 -29.52 16.99 36.84
C SER A 312 -29.37 16.32 38.21
N LYS A 313 -30.19 15.29 38.43
CA LYS A 313 -30.22 14.51 39.67
C LYS A 313 -29.70 13.12 39.38
N ASP A 314 -29.21 12.48 40.45
CA ASP A 314 -29.00 11.04 40.41
C ASP A 314 -30.31 10.37 40.07
N HIS A 315 -30.27 9.47 39.09
CA HIS A 315 -31.41 8.67 38.72
C HIS A 315 -31.00 7.21 38.61
N PHE A 316 -31.97 6.36 38.93
CA PHE A 316 -31.86 4.92 38.76
C PHE A 316 -32.71 4.53 37.57
N ASP A 317 -32.06 3.99 36.55
CA ASP A 317 -32.74 3.34 35.45
C ASP A 317 -32.84 1.86 35.77
N ASN A 318 -34.07 1.41 36.01
CA ASN A 318 -34.37 0.01 36.28
C ASN A 318 -34.88 -0.62 34.98
N GLY A 319 -34.15 -1.62 34.47
CA GLY A 319 -34.54 -2.43 33.33
C GLY A 319 -34.61 -3.90 33.69
N THR A 320 -35.38 -4.68 32.94
CA THR A 320 -35.31 -6.15 33.00
C THR A 320 -34.68 -6.65 31.72
N THR A 321 -33.57 -7.38 31.83
CA THR A 321 -32.86 -7.95 30.68
C THR A 321 -33.13 -9.44 30.63
N ALA A 322 -33.53 -9.95 29.47
CA ALA A 322 -33.76 -11.37 29.25
C ALA A 322 -32.79 -11.95 28.20
N THR A 323 -32.18 -13.08 28.52
CA THR A 323 -31.30 -13.86 27.64
C THR A 323 -31.99 -15.16 27.26
N LEU A 324 -32.10 -15.43 25.96
CA LEU A 324 -32.60 -16.71 25.44
C LEU A 324 -31.43 -17.64 25.11
N ILE A 325 -31.45 -18.84 25.68
CA ILE A 325 -30.47 -19.90 25.46
C ILE A 325 -31.15 -21.05 24.72
N PRO A 326 -30.80 -21.32 23.45
CA PRO A 326 -31.32 -22.49 22.73
C PRO A 326 -30.75 -23.79 23.33
N LEU A 327 -31.60 -24.78 23.53
CA LEU A 327 -31.21 -26.08 24.09
C LEU A 327 -30.93 -27.05 22.94
N TYR A 328 -29.65 -27.29 22.66
CA TYR A 328 -29.19 -28.25 21.65
C TYR A 328 -29.12 -29.66 22.28
N GLU A 329 -29.91 -30.57 21.73
CA GLU A 329 -29.87 -32.03 21.95
C GLU A 329 -29.43 -32.51 23.35
N ARG A 330 -30.38 -32.63 24.30
CA ARG A 330 -30.33 -33.66 25.36
C ARG A 330 -31.72 -33.98 25.94
N PRO A 331 -31.92 -35.20 26.49
CA PRO A 331 -33.23 -35.79 26.74
C PRO A 331 -33.92 -35.18 27.95
N LEU A 332 -35.16 -34.73 27.73
CA LEU A 332 -36.42 -34.99 28.48
C LEU A 332 -36.49 -35.11 30.02
N TRP A 333 -35.43 -34.98 30.81
CA TRP A 333 -35.50 -35.19 32.27
C TRP A 333 -34.71 -34.19 33.13
N LEU A 334 -34.35 -33.01 32.60
CA LEU A 334 -33.94 -31.92 33.49
C LEU A 334 -35.17 -31.41 34.26
N SER A 335 -35.31 -32.02 35.43
CA SER A 335 -36.09 -31.62 36.59
C SER A 335 -36.45 -30.14 36.57
N THR A 336 -37.76 -29.87 36.62
CA THR A 336 -38.40 -28.59 36.95
C THR A 336 -38.04 -28.15 38.37
N SER A 337 -36.75 -27.98 38.66
CA SER A 337 -36.30 -27.19 39.79
C SER A 337 -36.11 -25.77 39.25
N VAL A 338 -37.22 -25.03 39.19
CA VAL A 338 -37.24 -23.62 38.84
C VAL A 338 -36.48 -22.88 39.93
N ARG A 339 -35.19 -22.64 39.70
CA ARG A 339 -34.48 -21.60 40.44
C ARG A 339 -35.10 -20.25 40.04
N HIS A 340 -35.17 -19.32 41.00
CA HIS A 340 -35.60 -17.95 40.72
C HIS A 340 -34.94 -17.44 39.42
N CYS A 341 -35.76 -16.87 38.53
CA CYS A 341 -35.34 -16.22 37.28
C CYS A 341 -35.01 -17.11 36.06
N VAL A 342 -35.50 -18.35 36.00
CA VAL A 342 -35.29 -19.26 34.84
C VAL A 342 -36.61 -19.91 34.38
N LEU A 343 -36.90 -19.88 33.06
CA LEU A 343 -38.04 -20.57 32.45
C LEU A 343 -37.58 -21.42 31.25
N ALA A 344 -37.81 -22.74 31.31
CA ALA A 344 -37.61 -23.64 30.18
C ALA A 344 -38.91 -23.79 29.38
N CYS A 345 -38.86 -23.55 28.07
CA CYS A 345 -40.02 -23.58 27.19
C CYS A 345 -39.86 -24.64 26.08
N ARG A 346 -40.93 -25.40 25.85
CA ARG A 346 -40.98 -26.48 24.85
C ARG A 346 -41.73 -26.02 23.59
N THR A 347 -41.29 -26.48 22.42
CA THR A 347 -41.75 -26.07 21.08
C THR A 347 -43.22 -26.34 20.74
N ARG A 348 -43.99 -27.01 21.60
CA ARG A 348 -45.44 -27.18 21.41
C ARG A 348 -46.18 -26.20 22.31
N PHE A 349 -46.54 -25.05 21.74
CA PHE A 349 -47.45 -24.08 22.32
C PHE A 349 -48.81 -24.75 22.56
N TRP A 350 -49.12 -25.10 23.81
CA TRP A 350 -50.52 -25.17 24.23
C TRP A 350 -50.97 -23.73 24.44
N ALA A 351 -52.15 -23.42 23.90
CA ALA A 351 -52.69 -22.08 23.76
C ALA A 351 -52.59 -21.26 25.05
N CYS A 352 -51.65 -20.31 25.09
CA CYS A 352 -51.70 -19.21 26.02
C CYS A 352 -51.55 -17.92 25.22
N LYS A 353 -52.70 -17.40 24.75
CA LYS A 353 -52.85 -16.13 24.02
C LYS A 353 -52.26 -14.91 24.76
N ASN A 354 -51.76 -15.08 25.99
CA ASN A 354 -51.20 -14.00 26.81
C ASN A 354 -49.66 -13.95 26.84
N ALA A 355 -48.93 -14.96 26.34
CA ALA A 355 -47.46 -14.94 26.35
C ALA A 355 -46.87 -13.98 25.28
N SER A 356 -47.59 -13.77 24.18
CA SER A 356 -47.20 -12.79 23.15
C SER A 356 -47.25 -11.35 23.66
N ILE A 357 -48.07 -11.06 24.68
CA ILE A 357 -48.20 -9.71 25.26
C ILE A 357 -47.05 -9.41 26.23
N VAL A 358 -46.51 -10.41 26.92
CA VAL A 358 -45.41 -10.22 27.88
C VAL A 358 -44.06 -10.09 27.18
N LEU A 359 -43.82 -10.85 26.10
CA LEU A 359 -42.58 -10.75 25.32
C LEU A 359 -42.52 -9.44 24.51
N VAL A 360 -43.66 -9.00 23.96
CA VAL A 360 -43.76 -7.72 23.21
C VAL A 360 -43.79 -6.52 24.16
N GLY A 361 -44.43 -6.64 25.32
CA GLY A 361 -44.48 -5.59 26.34
C GLY A 361 -43.11 -5.26 26.94
N ALA A 362 -42.30 -6.27 27.29
CA ALA A 362 -40.99 -6.07 27.90
C ALA A 362 -39.92 -5.56 26.89
N LEU A 363 -40.04 -5.91 25.61
CA LEU A 363 -39.15 -5.42 24.56
C LEU A 363 -39.52 -4.02 24.04
N LEU A 364 -40.81 -3.65 24.04
CA LEU A 364 -41.25 -2.31 23.65
C LEU A 364 -41.10 -1.27 24.79
N SER A 365 -41.21 -1.67 26.06
CA SER A 365 -41.02 -0.75 27.18
C SER A 365 -39.57 -0.36 27.43
N ALA A 366 -38.60 -1.12 26.91
CA ALA A 366 -37.17 -0.83 27.03
C ALA A 366 -36.65 0.19 25.98
N TRP A 367 -37.49 0.64 25.04
CA TRP A 367 -37.07 1.47 23.90
C TRP A 367 -37.94 2.72 23.68
N SER A 368 -38.80 3.05 24.64
CA SER A 368 -39.56 4.30 24.69
C SER A 368 -39.08 5.18 25.84
N TRP A 369 -37.82 5.61 25.80
CA TRP A 369 -37.32 6.81 26.47
C TRP A 369 -36.23 7.45 25.61
#